data_AF-A0AAU4HAY7-F1
#
_entry.id   AF-A0AAU4HAY7-F1
#
_cell.length_a   1.000
_cell.length_b   1.000
_cell.length_c   1.000
_cell.angle_alpha   90.00
_cell.angle_beta   90.00
_cell.angle_gamma   90.00
#
_symmetry.space_group_name_H-M   'P 1'
#
loop_
_entity.id
_entity.type
_entity.pdbx_description
1 polymer ?
#
loop_
_entity_poly.entity_id
_entity_poly.type
_entity_poly.pdbx_seq_one_letter_code
_entity_poly.pdbx_strand_id
1 'polypeptide(L)'
;MVIAQPERGGLLPERTAPQRGSLATTACMETLQVGYLHAVAAAAGCSLSQPFPDNGIDWHVSHGSPGHTVDDEVTIKVQLKCTYQIPPNPPGRSFSFTLDNDHLRKLARTPVSVHKILVVMLVPRSQDDWLRASHDRLDLRHCCYWVNLAGHAITGRTRTTVRIPTSRIFDDRALCEIMTRVGTGGRP
;
A
#
# COMPACT_ATOMS: atom_id res chain seq x y z
N MET A 1 -49.97 -15.09 -30.35
CA MET A 1 -49.83 -14.28 -29.12
C MET A 1 -49.84 -15.22 -27.92
N VAL A 2 -48.67 -15.53 -27.37
CA VAL A 2 -48.51 -16.15 -26.05
C VAL A 2 -47.37 -15.41 -25.38
N ILE A 3 -47.69 -14.69 -24.31
CA ILE A 3 -46.76 -13.84 -23.57
C ILE A 3 -45.97 -14.76 -22.65
N ALA A 4 -44.67 -14.89 -22.88
CA ALA A 4 -43.76 -15.52 -21.93
C ALA A 4 -43.59 -14.59 -20.72
N GLN A 5 -43.95 -15.08 -19.54
CA GLN A 5 -43.70 -14.40 -18.28
C GLN A 5 -42.20 -14.46 -17.96
N PRO A 6 -41.59 -13.38 -17.42
CA PRO A 6 -40.21 -13.41 -16.99
C PRO A 6 -40.11 -14.21 -15.68
N GLU A 7 -39.16 -15.13 -15.62
CA GLU A 7 -38.84 -15.87 -14.40
C GLU A 7 -38.44 -14.90 -13.29
N ARG A 8 -39.15 -15.01 -12.17
CA ARG A 8 -38.89 -14.22 -10.96
C ARG A 8 -37.48 -14.57 -10.45
N GLY A 9 -36.59 -13.59 -10.48
CA GLY A 9 -35.29 -13.65 -9.82
C GLY A 9 -35.48 -14.03 -8.35
N GLY A 10 -35.05 -15.25 -8.01
CA GLY A 10 -34.98 -15.70 -6.63
C GLY A 10 -34.02 -14.80 -5.86
N LEU A 11 -34.51 -14.19 -4.79
CA LEU A 11 -33.67 -13.58 -3.76
C LEU A 11 -32.69 -14.65 -3.27
N LEU A 12 -31.41 -14.50 -3.60
CA LEU A 12 -30.34 -15.29 -3.01
C LEU A 12 -30.50 -15.21 -1.48
N PRO A 13 -30.40 -16.32 -0.74
CA PRO A 13 -30.48 -16.29 0.71
C PRO A 13 -29.45 -15.30 1.25
N GLU A 14 -29.89 -14.40 2.14
CA GLU A 14 -28.97 -13.52 2.88
C GLU A 14 -27.90 -14.42 3.49
N ARG A 15 -26.65 -14.27 3.03
CA ARG A 15 -25.53 -14.99 3.62
C ARG A 15 -25.45 -14.52 5.07
N THR A 16 -25.74 -15.40 6.01
CA THR A 16 -25.45 -15.20 7.43
C THR A 16 -24.00 -14.71 7.56
N ALA A 17 -23.77 -13.77 8.47
CA ALA A 17 -22.43 -13.21 8.69
C ALA A 17 -21.40 -14.33 8.78
N PRO A 18 -20.33 -14.31 7.95
CA PRO A 18 -19.40 -15.41 7.88
C PRO A 18 -18.67 -15.57 9.21
N GLN A 19 -18.47 -16.81 9.67
CA GLN A 19 -17.59 -17.08 10.80
C GLN A 19 -16.14 -16.80 10.38
N ARG A 20 -15.56 -15.72 10.92
CA ARG A 20 -14.16 -15.32 10.67
C ARG A 20 -13.21 -15.99 11.67
N GLY A 21 -11.94 -16.11 11.28
CA GLY A 21 -10.87 -16.58 12.18
C GLY A 21 -10.61 -15.61 13.34
N SER A 22 -9.84 -16.05 14.34
CA SER A 22 -9.60 -15.33 15.60
C SER A 22 -8.32 -14.47 15.62
N LEU A 23 -7.66 -14.26 14.47
CA LEU A 23 -6.47 -13.40 14.39
C LEU A 23 -6.81 -11.94 14.72
N ALA A 24 -5.88 -11.24 15.37
CA ALA A 24 -6.03 -9.82 15.66
C ALA A 24 -6.25 -9.02 14.38
N THR A 25 -7.20 -8.07 14.39
CA THR A 25 -7.54 -7.26 13.20
C THR A 25 -6.31 -6.55 12.62
N THR A 26 -5.39 -6.08 13.46
CA THR A 26 -4.15 -5.42 13.01
C THR A 26 -3.22 -6.37 12.25
N ALA A 27 -3.14 -7.64 12.64
CA ALA A 27 -2.38 -8.65 11.89
C ALA A 27 -3.06 -8.95 10.54
N CYS A 28 -4.40 -9.02 10.52
CA CYS A 28 -5.14 -9.17 9.27
C CYS A 28 -4.95 -7.96 8.32
N MET A 29 -4.87 -6.74 8.86
CA MET A 29 -4.57 -5.52 8.09
C MET A 29 -3.16 -5.56 7.49
N GLU A 30 -2.18 -6.04 8.23
CA GLU A 30 -0.82 -6.24 7.76
C GLU A 30 -0.78 -7.26 6.61
N THR A 31 -1.39 -8.43 6.80
CA THR A 31 -1.51 -9.45 5.74
C THR A 31 -2.18 -8.91 4.48
N LEU A 32 -3.25 -8.12 4.63
CA LEU A 32 -3.95 -7.50 3.50
C LEU A 32 -3.02 -6.54 2.74
N GLN A 33 -2.25 -5.71 3.45
CA GLN A 33 -1.31 -4.79 2.84
C GLN A 33 -0.14 -5.49 2.15
N VAL A 34 0.37 -6.56 2.75
CA VAL A 34 1.40 -7.41 2.13
C VAL A 34 0.86 -8.02 0.83
N GLY A 35 -0.37 -8.54 0.83
CA GLY A 35 -1.00 -9.08 -0.38
C GLY A 35 -1.15 -8.02 -1.48
N TYR A 36 -1.52 -6.79 -1.13
CA TYR A 36 -1.58 -5.68 -2.09
C TYR A 36 -0.19 -5.34 -2.67
N LEU A 37 0.84 -5.27 -1.82
CA LEU A 37 2.21 -5.00 -2.28
C LEU A 37 2.68 -6.08 -3.28
N HIS A 38 2.36 -7.35 -3.03
CA HIS A 38 2.68 -8.44 -3.97
C HIS A 38 1.96 -8.26 -5.31
N ALA A 39 0.67 -7.90 -5.31
CA ALA A 39 -0.08 -7.65 -6.54
C ALA A 39 0.52 -6.49 -7.34
N VAL A 40 0.84 -5.37 -6.68
CA VAL A 40 1.48 -4.21 -7.30
C VAL A 40 2.86 -4.54 -7.85
N ALA A 41 3.70 -5.23 -7.07
CA ALA A 41 5.04 -5.61 -7.51
C ALA A 41 5.00 -6.58 -8.69
N ALA A 42 4.09 -7.57 -8.67
CA ALA A 42 3.92 -8.50 -9.78
C ALA A 42 3.50 -7.79 -11.07
N ALA A 43 2.54 -6.86 -10.99
CA ALA A 43 2.09 -6.07 -12.14
C ALA A 43 3.18 -5.12 -12.67
N ALA A 44 4.02 -4.57 -11.78
CA ALA A 44 5.14 -3.71 -12.14
C ALA A 44 6.39 -4.47 -12.61
N GLY A 45 6.41 -5.81 -12.56
CA GLY A 45 7.59 -6.62 -12.89
C GLY A 45 8.73 -6.48 -11.88
N CYS A 46 8.42 -6.17 -10.62
CA CYS A 46 9.40 -6.03 -9.55
C CYS A 46 9.55 -7.30 -8.71
N SER A 47 10.75 -7.53 -8.18
CA SER A 47 11.00 -8.56 -7.17
C SER A 47 10.83 -8.00 -5.76
N LEU A 48 10.43 -8.86 -4.83
CA LEU A 48 10.21 -8.53 -3.41
C LEU A 48 11.11 -9.39 -2.53
N SER A 49 11.73 -8.78 -1.52
CA SER A 49 12.44 -9.50 -0.46
C SER A 49 12.21 -8.85 0.90
N GLN A 50 12.15 -9.66 1.96
CA GLN A 50 12.04 -9.18 3.33
C GLN A 50 13.42 -9.07 3.96
N PRO A 51 13.73 -7.96 4.68
CA PRO A 51 15.00 -7.86 5.39
C PRO A 51 15.02 -8.81 6.59
N PHE A 52 16.18 -9.42 6.83
CA PHE A 52 16.44 -10.23 8.02
C PHE A 52 17.77 -9.81 8.66
N PRO A 53 17.80 -9.44 9.95
CA PRO A 53 16.63 -9.24 10.83
C PRO A 53 15.78 -8.01 10.42
N ASP A 54 14.52 -7.99 10.83
CA ASP A 54 13.65 -6.81 10.66
C ASP A 54 14.25 -5.62 11.43
N ASN A 55 14.40 -4.49 10.73
CA ASN A 55 14.94 -3.25 11.27
C ASN A 55 13.98 -2.07 11.06
N GLY A 56 12.67 -2.30 10.99
CA GLY A 56 11.64 -1.29 10.79
C GLY A 56 11.46 -0.84 9.34
N ILE A 57 12.01 -1.61 8.39
CA ILE A 57 11.69 -1.58 6.96
C ILE A 57 11.08 -2.92 6.65
N ASP A 58 9.89 -2.95 6.04
CA ASP A 58 9.13 -4.19 5.88
C ASP A 58 9.56 -4.95 4.62
N TRP A 59 9.88 -4.24 3.53
CA TRP A 59 10.19 -4.84 2.24
C TRP A 59 11.29 -4.09 1.48
N HIS A 60 12.06 -4.84 0.70
CA HIS A 60 12.84 -4.34 -0.41
C HIS A 60 12.12 -4.67 -1.71
N VAL A 61 12.02 -3.69 -2.60
CA VAL A 61 11.46 -3.84 -3.94
C VAL A 61 12.56 -3.56 -4.93
N SER A 62 12.86 -4.50 -5.82
CA SER A 62 13.88 -4.36 -6.86
C SER A 62 13.26 -4.36 -8.25
N HIS A 63 13.84 -3.57 -9.15
CA HIS A 63 13.43 -3.46 -10.55
C HIS A 63 14.69 -3.50 -11.42
N GLY A 64 14.75 -4.44 -12.36
CA GLY A 64 15.79 -4.51 -13.38
C GLY A 64 15.25 -3.98 -14.71
N SER A 65 16.00 -3.12 -15.39
CA SER A 65 15.58 -2.60 -16.69
C SER A 65 16.78 -2.16 -17.54
N PRO A 66 16.80 -2.47 -18.84
CA PRO A 66 17.79 -1.93 -19.77
C PRO A 66 17.78 -0.40 -19.88
N GLY A 67 16.70 0.26 -19.45
CA GLY A 67 16.58 1.72 -19.44
C GLY A 67 17.22 2.40 -18.23
N HIS A 68 17.69 1.63 -17.24
CA HIS A 68 18.42 2.21 -16.11
C HIS A 68 19.83 2.63 -16.53
N THR A 69 20.31 3.70 -15.90
CA THR A 69 21.64 4.29 -16.20
C THR A 69 22.57 4.33 -15.00
N VAL A 70 22.05 4.06 -13.80
CA VAL A 70 22.87 4.04 -12.57
C VAL A 70 23.37 2.64 -12.22
N ASP A 71 22.58 1.61 -12.55
CA ASP A 71 22.85 0.19 -12.32
C ASP A 71 21.82 -0.63 -13.13
N ASP A 72 22.09 -1.91 -13.34
CA ASP A 72 21.25 -2.85 -14.10
C ASP A 72 19.93 -3.12 -13.35
N GLU A 73 20.01 -3.13 -12.01
CA GLU A 73 18.91 -3.28 -11.06
C GLU A 73 18.97 -2.16 -10.03
N VAL A 74 17.81 -1.56 -9.71
CA VAL A 74 17.67 -0.65 -8.58
C VAL A 74 16.71 -1.18 -7.54
N THR A 75 17.00 -0.86 -6.28
CA THR A 75 16.18 -1.25 -5.13
C THR A 75 15.66 -0.02 -4.41
N ILE A 76 14.42 -0.07 -3.94
CA ILE A 76 13.90 0.82 -2.91
C ILE A 76 13.48 0.02 -1.67
N LYS A 77 13.50 0.69 -0.53
CA LYS A 77 13.02 0.17 0.75
C LYS A 77 11.62 0.70 1.02
N VAL A 78 10.71 -0.17 1.44
CA VAL A 78 9.31 0.18 1.68
C VAL A 78 8.99 -0.11 3.13
N GLN A 79 8.46 0.91 3.82
CA GLN A 79 7.77 0.71 5.10
C GLN A 79 6.26 0.76 4.87
N LEU A 80 5.56 -0.25 5.37
CA LEU A 80 4.12 -0.42 5.30
C LEU A 80 3.46 0.06 6.60
N LYS A 81 2.36 0.78 6.45
CA LYS A 81 1.41 1.07 7.54
C LYS A 81 -0.01 0.92 7.02
N CYS A 82 -0.89 0.40 7.86
CA CYS A 82 -2.31 0.27 7.55
C CYS A 82 -3.15 0.89 8.67
N THR A 83 -4.24 1.59 8.34
CA THR A 83 -5.16 2.17 9.31
C THR A 83 -6.61 2.14 8.82
N TYR A 84 -7.55 1.92 9.75
CA TYR A 84 -8.99 2.12 9.56
C TYR A 84 -9.49 3.44 10.15
N GLN A 85 -8.62 4.22 10.80
CA GLN A 85 -9.01 5.47 11.48
C GLN A 85 -9.35 6.58 10.47
N ILE A 86 -8.88 6.43 9.23
CA ILE A 86 -9.13 7.34 8.13
C ILE A 86 -9.88 6.54 7.06
N PRO A 87 -11.02 7.03 6.54
CA PRO A 87 -11.76 6.31 5.53
C PRO A 87 -10.95 6.20 4.23
N PRO A 88 -11.15 5.13 3.43
CA PRO A 88 -10.67 5.09 2.05
C PRO A 88 -11.21 6.30 1.28
N ASN A 89 -10.37 6.95 0.47
CA ASN A 89 -10.67 8.22 -0.20
C ASN A 89 -10.93 9.41 0.77
N PRO A 90 -9.93 9.81 1.57
CA PRO A 90 -10.08 10.93 2.49
C PRO A 90 -10.25 12.25 1.73
N PRO A 91 -11.04 13.20 2.26
CA PRO A 91 -11.26 14.48 1.60
C PRO A 91 -9.98 15.33 1.56
N GLY A 92 -9.81 16.08 0.47
CA GLY A 92 -8.73 17.05 0.31
C GLY A 92 -7.46 16.49 -0.35
N ARG A 93 -6.40 17.32 -0.36
CA ARG A 93 -5.15 17.03 -1.08
C ARG A 93 -4.17 16.14 -0.31
N SER A 94 -4.39 15.97 1.00
CA SER A 94 -3.57 15.13 1.87
C SER A 94 -4.32 14.76 3.16
N PHE A 95 -3.86 13.71 3.82
CA PHE A 95 -4.29 13.34 5.18
C PHE A 95 -3.11 13.33 6.16
N SER A 96 -3.41 13.49 7.45
CA SER A 96 -2.40 13.42 8.51
C SER A 96 -2.16 11.97 8.93
N PHE A 97 -0.90 11.59 9.09
CA PHE A 97 -0.52 10.29 9.64
C PHE A 97 0.58 10.45 10.68
N THR A 98 0.38 9.90 11.88
CA THR A 98 1.33 10.07 13.00
C THR A 98 2.26 8.87 13.10
N LEU A 99 3.55 9.10 12.86
CA LEU A 99 4.60 8.09 13.00
C LEU A 99 5.29 8.19 14.36
N ASP A 100 5.81 7.05 14.82
CA ASP A 100 6.84 7.04 15.84
C ASP A 100 8.13 7.68 15.29
N ASN A 101 8.82 8.45 16.14
CA ASN A 101 10.03 9.16 15.71
C ASN A 101 11.16 8.21 15.31
N ASP A 102 11.27 7.00 15.85
CA ASP A 102 12.30 6.03 15.45
C ASP A 102 12.08 5.55 14.01
N HIS A 103 10.82 5.30 13.63
CA HIS A 103 10.46 5.01 12.23
C HIS A 103 10.70 6.22 11.33
N LEU A 104 10.30 7.42 11.76
CA LEU A 104 10.53 8.63 10.97
C LEU A 104 12.03 8.92 10.77
N ARG A 105 12.88 8.74 11.78
CA ARG A 105 14.35 8.89 11.64
C ARG A 105 14.91 8.00 10.54
N LYS A 106 14.42 6.75 10.44
CA LYS A 106 14.87 5.81 9.40
C LYS A 106 14.43 6.25 8.00
N LEU A 107 13.16 6.66 7.86
CA LEU A 107 12.58 7.11 6.59
C LEU A 107 13.14 8.47 6.13
N ALA A 108 13.41 9.38 7.07
CA ALA A 108 13.86 10.74 6.79
C ALA A 108 15.38 10.87 6.56
N ARG A 109 16.14 9.80 6.78
CA ARG A 109 17.59 9.79 6.56
C ARG A 109 17.92 10.26 5.13
N THR A 110 18.82 11.22 5.02
CA THR A 110 19.34 11.74 3.76
C THR A 110 20.76 12.29 3.99
N PRO A 111 21.71 12.16 3.03
CA PRO A 111 21.59 11.38 1.79
C PRO A 111 21.53 9.86 2.06
N VAL A 112 21.06 9.10 1.08
CA VAL A 112 21.00 7.63 1.10
C VAL A 112 21.32 7.07 -0.29
N SER A 113 21.99 5.92 -0.34
CA SER A 113 22.22 5.18 -1.59
C SER A 113 20.99 4.38 -2.03
N VAL A 114 20.20 3.90 -1.06
CA VAL A 114 18.96 3.16 -1.30
C VAL A 114 17.80 3.98 -0.75
N HIS A 115 16.92 4.44 -1.63
CA HIS A 115 15.78 5.26 -1.26
C HIS A 115 14.75 4.49 -0.44
N LYS A 116 14.00 5.24 0.37
CA LYS A 116 12.96 4.70 1.25
C LYS A 116 11.65 5.42 0.99
N ILE A 117 10.56 4.68 0.94
CA ILE A 117 9.21 5.24 0.90
C ILE A 117 8.35 4.65 2.02
N LEU A 118 7.38 5.44 2.47
CA LEU A 118 6.29 4.99 3.30
C LEU A 118 5.08 4.72 2.41
N VAL A 119 4.45 3.56 2.56
CA VAL A 119 3.17 3.23 1.93
C VAL A 119 2.12 3.07 3.03
N VAL A 120 1.08 3.90 2.98
CA VAL A 120 -0.02 3.89 3.94
C VAL A 120 -1.31 3.41 3.28
N MET A 121 -1.79 2.25 3.72
CA MET A 121 -3.07 1.68 3.32
C MET A 121 -4.19 2.22 4.21
N LEU A 122 -5.24 2.73 3.59
CA LEU A 122 -6.50 3.07 4.24
C LEU A 122 -7.52 1.97 3.95
N VAL A 123 -8.08 1.37 4.99
CA VAL A 123 -9.07 0.28 4.89
C VAL A 123 -10.39 0.65 5.55
N PRO A 124 -11.53 0.10 5.10
CA PRO A 124 -12.79 0.17 5.82
C PRO A 124 -12.65 -0.37 7.24
N ARG A 125 -13.44 0.18 8.18
CA ARG A 125 -13.44 -0.30 9.57
C ARG A 125 -14.00 -1.72 9.70
N SER A 126 -15.01 -2.09 8.91
CA SER A 126 -15.55 -3.44 8.91
C SER A 126 -14.71 -4.34 8.01
N GLN A 127 -14.25 -5.48 8.54
CA GLN A 127 -13.53 -6.50 7.77
C GLN A 127 -14.40 -7.13 6.67
N ASP A 128 -15.73 -7.10 6.83
CA ASP A 128 -16.67 -7.56 5.80
C ASP A 128 -16.61 -6.76 4.52
N ASP A 129 -16.11 -5.53 4.61
CA ASP A 129 -15.96 -4.64 3.48
C ASP A 129 -14.60 -4.74 2.80
N TRP A 130 -13.62 -5.48 3.33
CA TRP A 130 -12.25 -5.42 2.79
C TRP A 130 -12.08 -6.04 1.42
N LEU A 131 -12.81 -7.12 1.10
CA LEU A 131 -12.61 -7.92 -0.10
C LEU A 131 -13.95 -8.43 -0.62
N ARG A 132 -14.17 -8.29 -1.94
CA ARG A 132 -15.28 -8.90 -2.66
C ARG A 132 -14.75 -9.57 -3.91
N ALA A 133 -15.06 -10.85 -4.08
CA ALA A 133 -14.70 -11.59 -5.27
C ALA A 133 -15.93 -11.76 -6.17
N SER A 134 -15.71 -11.65 -7.47
CA SER A 134 -16.67 -11.92 -8.53
C SER A 134 -15.97 -12.68 -9.65
N HIS A 135 -16.72 -13.14 -10.66
CA HIS A 135 -16.15 -13.85 -11.80
C HIS A 135 -15.14 -13.01 -12.59
N ASP A 136 -15.33 -11.69 -12.62
CA ASP A 136 -14.51 -10.80 -13.45
C ASP A 136 -13.35 -10.14 -12.68
N ARG A 137 -13.49 -10.01 -11.35
CA ARG A 137 -12.52 -9.24 -10.54
C ARG A 137 -12.55 -9.57 -9.06
N LEU A 138 -11.41 -9.27 -8.43
CA LEU A 138 -11.21 -9.20 -6.99
C LEU A 138 -11.17 -7.73 -6.55
N ASP A 139 -12.25 -7.26 -5.93
CA ASP A 139 -12.37 -5.90 -5.41
C ASP A 139 -11.82 -5.86 -3.98
N LEU A 140 -10.60 -5.35 -3.82
CA LEU A 140 -10.06 -4.99 -2.52
C LEU A 140 -10.46 -3.55 -2.20
N ARG A 141 -11.36 -3.33 -1.24
CA ARG A 141 -11.77 -1.98 -0.85
C ARG A 141 -10.73 -1.39 0.10
N HIS A 142 -9.78 -0.67 -0.47
CA HIS A 142 -8.71 0.02 0.24
C HIS A 142 -8.13 1.09 -0.70
N CYS A 143 -7.22 1.92 -0.20
CA CYS A 143 -6.33 2.68 -1.06
C CYS A 143 -4.97 2.83 -0.38
N CYS A 144 -3.90 2.51 -1.11
CA CYS A 144 -2.53 2.71 -0.66
C CYS A 144 -2.00 4.03 -1.21
N TYR A 145 -1.40 4.85 -0.35
CA TYR A 145 -0.76 6.10 -0.72
C TYR A 145 0.71 6.05 -0.36
N TRP A 146 1.58 6.62 -1.19
CA TRP A 146 3.02 6.63 -0.94
C TRP A 146 3.60 8.03 -0.76
N VAL A 147 4.68 8.10 0.03
CA VAL A 147 5.45 9.33 0.22
C VAL A 147 6.92 9.01 0.51
N ASN A 148 7.81 9.80 -0.09
CA ASN A 148 9.23 9.86 0.26
C ASN A 148 9.42 10.91 1.36
N LEU A 149 9.93 10.50 2.52
CA LEU A 149 10.11 11.38 3.69
C LEU A 149 11.56 11.84 3.88
N ALA A 150 12.46 11.59 2.92
CA ALA A 150 13.86 12.01 3.02
C ALA A 150 13.97 13.51 3.33
N GLY A 151 14.71 13.85 4.40
CA GLY A 151 14.87 15.22 4.88
C GLY A 151 13.71 15.77 5.72
N HIS A 152 12.65 14.99 5.98
CA HIS A 152 11.53 15.44 6.81
C HIS A 152 11.97 15.65 8.26
N ALA A 153 11.68 16.82 8.82
CA ALA A 153 12.04 17.15 10.19
C ALA A 153 11.21 16.35 11.22
N ILE A 154 11.83 16.03 12.35
CA ILE A 154 11.13 15.50 13.52
C ILE A 154 10.70 16.68 14.38
N THR A 155 9.39 16.81 14.60
CA THR A 155 8.82 17.98 15.26
C THR A 155 8.23 17.68 16.63
N GLY A 156 7.81 16.43 16.89
CA GLY A 156 7.31 16.03 18.20
C GLY A 156 8.34 15.29 19.04
N ARG A 157 8.04 15.08 20.33
CA ARG A 157 8.95 14.45 21.30
C ARG A 157 9.15 12.96 21.04
N THR A 158 8.06 12.21 20.91
CA THR A 158 8.08 10.76 20.64
C THR A 158 7.46 10.41 19.29
N ARG A 159 6.54 11.22 18.81
CA ARG A 159 5.81 11.01 17.56
C ARG A 159 5.74 12.29 16.75
N THR A 160 5.75 12.15 15.44
CA THR A 160 5.63 13.27 14.49
C THR A 160 4.52 12.97 13.50
N THR A 161 3.69 13.99 13.22
CA THR A 161 2.63 13.88 12.21
C THR A 161 3.17 14.34 10.87
N VAL A 162 3.05 13.49 9.85
CA VAL A 162 3.41 13.78 8.46
C VAL A 162 2.13 13.93 7.63
N ARG A 163 2.24 14.61 6.48
CA ARG A 163 1.13 14.77 5.53
C ARG A 163 1.34 13.85 4.33
N ILE A 164 0.35 13.02 4.04
CA ILE A 164 0.40 12.04 2.96
C ILE A 164 -0.51 12.53 1.82
N PRO A 165 0.02 12.80 0.61
CA PRO A 165 -0.77 13.31 -0.51
C PRO A 165 -1.76 12.28 -1.03
N THR A 166 -3.02 12.68 -1.25
CA THR A 166 -4.07 11.82 -1.81
C THR A 166 -3.92 11.58 -3.30
N SER A 167 -3.12 12.40 -4.00
CA SER A 167 -2.79 12.21 -5.41
C SER A 167 -1.71 11.17 -5.67
N ARG A 168 -1.04 10.66 -4.62
CA ARG A 168 0.05 9.68 -4.74
C ARG A 168 -0.44 8.28 -4.39
N ILE A 169 -1.34 7.74 -5.21
CA ILE A 169 -1.77 6.35 -5.10
C ILE A 169 -0.59 5.44 -5.43
N PHE A 170 -0.42 4.37 -4.66
CA PHE A 170 0.65 3.40 -4.84
C PHE A 170 0.16 2.19 -5.63
N ASP A 171 0.04 2.34 -6.95
CA ASP A 171 -0.28 1.25 -7.88
C ASP A 171 0.98 0.80 -8.66
N ASP A 172 0.79 -0.13 -9.61
CA ASP A 172 1.85 -0.65 -10.48
C ASP A 172 2.51 0.45 -11.31
N ARG A 173 1.72 1.37 -11.86
CA ARG A 173 2.22 2.51 -12.65
C ARG A 173 3.08 3.44 -11.82
N ALA A 174 2.62 3.82 -10.63
CA ALA A 174 3.38 4.64 -9.71
C ALA A 174 4.69 3.94 -9.30
N LEU A 175 4.67 2.63 -9.09
CA LEU A 175 5.88 1.86 -8.79
C LEU A 175 6.86 1.87 -9.98
N CYS A 176 6.41 1.61 -11.21
CA CYS A 176 7.25 1.71 -12.41
C CYS A 176 7.86 3.12 -12.58
N GLU A 177 7.07 4.18 -12.34
CA GLU A 177 7.54 5.56 -12.41
C GLU A 177 8.59 5.88 -11.32
N ILE A 178 8.40 5.37 -10.10
CA ILE A 178 9.40 5.50 -9.03
C ILE A 178 10.69 4.79 -9.44
N MET A 179 10.59 3.54 -9.88
CA MET A 179 11.74 2.71 -10.23
C MET A 179 12.52 3.29 -11.40
N THR A 180 11.82 3.77 -12.44
CA THR A 180 12.45 4.43 -13.59
C THR A 180 13.24 5.66 -13.14
N ARG A 181 12.64 6.52 -12.31
CA ARG A 181 13.33 7.71 -11.78
C ARG A 181 14.55 7.35 -10.96
N VAL A 182 14.48 6.34 -10.09
CA VAL A 182 15.62 5.86 -9.31
C VAL A 182 16.69 5.26 -10.23
N GLY A 183 16.28 4.46 -11.20
CA GLY A 183 17.13 3.85 -12.23
C GLY A 183 17.91 4.85 -13.08
N THR A 184 17.41 6.09 -13.20
CA THR A 184 18.11 7.19 -13.89
C THR A 184 18.79 8.18 -12.93
N GLY A 185 18.99 7.82 -11.65
CA GLY A 185 19.69 8.64 -10.65
C GLY A 185 18.84 9.72 -9.98
N GLY A 186 17.54 9.71 -10.23
CA GLY A 186 16.56 10.54 -9.54
C GLY A 186 16.15 9.96 -8.19
N ARG A 187 15.03 10.48 -7.65
CA ARG A 187 14.46 10.07 -6.37
C ARG A 187 12.99 9.68 -6.56
N PRO A 188 12.44 8.80 -5.70
CA PRO A 188 11.00 8.58 -5.62
C PRO A 188 10.25 9.88 -5.37
#